data_AF-A0A940RPY7-F1
#
_entry.id   AF-A0A940RPY7-F1
#
_cell.length_a   1.000
_cell.length_b   1.000
_cell.length_c   1.000
_cell.angle_alpha   90.00
_cell.angle_beta   90.00
_cell.angle_gamma   90.00
#
_symmetry.space_group_name_H-M   'P 1'
#
loop_
_entity.id
_entity.type
_entity.pdbx_description
1 polymer ?
#
loop_
_entity_poly.entity_id
_entity_poly.type
_entity_poly.pdbx_seq_one_letter_code
_entity_poly.pdbx_strand_id
1 'polypeptide(L)'
;MRVDSSCCNVTICNVSSRGLMLRATQAPPRGAYVELMRPGAVTVARVVWSDGVTFGVQTREKLDVKAMTNPAAAGSSLALQPQRSSAEFAPAARSYVGGLHAGAASEATGHRLQYLAIGFVVLFAAIFGALLAHDLLSGLSRAVTTAMR
;
A
#
# COMPACT_ATOMS: atom_id res chain seq x y z
N MET A 1 -16.08 2.36 -2.26
CA MET A 1 -15.48 2.69 -0.95
C MET A 1 -16.56 3.24 -0.05
N ARG A 2 -16.56 2.83 1.22
CA ARG A 2 -17.43 3.42 2.24
C ARG A 2 -16.59 4.09 3.32
N VAL A 3 -17.03 5.27 3.73
CA VAL A 3 -16.47 6.05 4.84
C VAL A 3 -17.66 6.44 5.70
N ASP A 4 -17.72 5.89 6.91
CA ASP A 4 -18.86 6.01 7.81
C ASP A 4 -20.19 5.58 7.13
N SER A 5 -21.07 6.55 6.84
CA SER A 5 -22.35 6.37 6.15
C SER A 5 -22.32 6.71 4.66
N SER A 6 -21.19 7.22 4.14
CA SER A 6 -21.06 7.65 2.74
C SER A 6 -20.42 6.56 1.87
N CYS A 7 -21.02 6.29 0.72
CA CYS A 7 -20.49 5.37 -0.29
C CYS A 7 -20.06 6.14 -1.53
N CYS A 8 -18.83 5.94 -2.00
CA CYS A 8 -18.33 6.55 -3.24
C CYS A 8 -17.46 5.59 -4.05
N ASN A 9 -17.43 5.81 -5.37
CA ASN A 9 -16.53 5.06 -6.24
C ASN A 9 -15.11 5.60 -6.11
N VAL A 10 -14.14 4.68 -6.22
CA VAL A 10 -12.71 5.01 -6.15
C VAL A 10 -11.95 4.22 -7.20
N THR A 11 -10.88 4.82 -7.70
CA THR A 11 -9.96 4.17 -8.64
C THR A 11 -8.75 3.66 -7.88
N ILE A 12 -8.39 2.40 -8.09
CA ILE A 12 -7.15 1.83 -7.56
C ILE A 12 -6.00 2.23 -8.49
N CYS A 13 -5.03 2.98 -7.98
CA CYS A 13 -3.88 3.44 -8.75
C CYS A 13 -2.65 2.53 -8.59
N ASN A 14 -2.48 1.91 -7.42
CA ASN A 14 -1.38 0.99 -7.13
C ASN A 14 -1.81 -0.04 -6.08
N VAL A 15 -1.33 -1.27 -6.20
CA VAL A 15 -1.60 -2.38 -5.29
C VAL A 15 -0.32 -2.99 -4.77
N SER A 16 -0.24 -3.16 -3.45
CA SER A 16 0.78 -3.92 -2.76
C SER A 16 0.15 -4.92 -1.81
N SER A 17 0.93 -5.86 -1.28
CA SER A 17 0.43 -6.87 -0.34
C SER A 17 -0.09 -6.29 0.99
N ARG A 18 0.26 -5.05 1.34
CA ARG A 18 -0.11 -4.42 2.63
C ARG A 18 -0.85 -3.11 2.50
N GLY A 19 -1.16 -2.68 1.27
CA GLY A 19 -1.77 -1.39 1.07
C GLY A 19 -2.03 -1.04 -0.39
N LEU A 20 -2.81 0.01 -0.56
CA LEU A 20 -3.34 0.47 -1.85
C LEU A 20 -3.15 1.98 -1.96
N MET A 21 -2.85 2.44 -3.16
CA MET A 21 -3.04 3.84 -3.51
C MET A 21 -4.39 3.97 -4.21
N LEU A 22 -5.23 4.87 -3.73
CA LEU A 22 -6.58 5.09 -4.21
C LEU A 22 -6.75 6.55 -4.65
N ARG A 23 -7.66 6.76 -5.60
CA ARG A 23 -8.14 8.09 -6.02
C ARG A 23 -9.65 8.16 -5.84
N ALA A 24 -10.13 9.22 -5.21
CA ALA A 24 -11.55 9.50 -4.96
C ALA A 24 -11.85 10.97 -5.25
N THR A 25 -13.11 11.31 -5.50
CA THR A 25 -13.54 12.72 -5.63
C THR A 25 -13.21 13.53 -4.37
N GLN A 26 -13.33 12.90 -3.21
CA GLN A 26 -12.94 13.45 -1.92
C GLN A 26 -12.12 12.39 -1.17
N ALA A 27 -10.84 12.68 -0.91
CA ALA A 27 -9.99 11.77 -0.15
C ALA A 27 -10.34 11.85 1.35
N PRO A 28 -10.47 10.72 2.06
CA PRO A 28 -10.69 10.72 3.49
C PRO A 28 -9.44 11.20 4.25
N PRO A 29 -9.59 11.82 5.44
CA PRO A 29 -8.46 12.33 6.19
C PRO A 29 -7.53 11.20 6.67
N ARG A 30 -6.25 11.52 6.87
CA ARG A 30 -5.27 10.58 7.44
C ARG A 30 -5.78 10.03 8.77
N GLY A 31 -5.68 8.71 8.94
CA GLY A 31 -6.12 8.00 10.13
C GLY A 31 -7.56 7.47 10.05
N ALA A 32 -8.37 7.92 9.09
CA ALA A 32 -9.71 7.41 8.87
C ALA A 32 -9.70 5.92 8.48
N TYR A 33 -10.76 5.22 8.83
CA TYR A 33 -11.00 3.85 8.39
C TYR A 33 -11.94 3.86 7.21
N VAL A 34 -11.59 3.11 6.18
CA VAL A 34 -12.36 2.99 4.95
C VAL A 34 -12.63 1.52 4.65
N GLU A 35 -13.82 1.25 4.13
CA GLU A 35 -14.18 -0.08 3.65
C GLU A 35 -14.14 -0.09 2.13
N LEU A 36 -13.34 -1.02 1.59
CA LEU A 36 -13.22 -1.24 0.16
C LEU A 36 -14.09 -2.43 -0.21
N MET A 37 -15.23 -2.13 -0.82
CA MET A 37 -16.19 -3.12 -1.29
C MET A 37 -15.87 -3.43 -2.75
N ARG A 38 -15.57 -4.69 -3.04
CA ARG A 38 -15.42 -5.25 -4.38
C ARG A 38 -16.39 -6.43 -4.54
N PRO A 39 -16.77 -6.82 -5.76
CA PRO A 39 -17.56 -8.03 -5.96
C PRO A 39 -16.86 -9.23 -5.28
N GLY A 40 -17.56 -9.86 -4.33
CA GLY A 40 -17.07 -11.02 -3.59
C GLY A 40 -16.14 -10.75 -2.40
N ALA A 41 -15.74 -9.51 -2.10
CA ALA A 41 -14.92 -9.23 -0.91
C ALA A 41 -15.07 -7.80 -0.36
N VAL A 42 -14.94 -7.66 0.96
CA VAL A 42 -14.87 -6.36 1.63
C VAL A 42 -13.58 -6.30 2.43
N THR A 43 -12.76 -5.28 2.21
CA THR A 43 -11.50 -5.07 2.93
C THR A 43 -11.53 -3.79 3.72
N VAL A 44 -11.27 -3.87 5.03
CA VAL A 44 -11.11 -2.69 5.89
C VAL A 44 -9.66 -2.21 5.85
N ALA A 45 -9.47 -0.92 5.63
CA ALA A 45 -8.14 -0.30 5.54
C ALA A 45 -8.10 1.04 6.29
N ARG A 46 -6.92 1.42 6.76
CA ARG A 46 -6.68 2.71 7.42
C ARG A 46 -5.92 3.65 6.49
N VAL A 47 -6.36 4.90 6.38
CA VAL A 47 -5.64 5.93 5.61
C VAL A 47 -4.33 6.28 6.30
N VAL A 48 -3.20 6.06 5.63
CA VAL A 48 -1.85 6.34 6.15
C VAL A 48 -1.30 7.68 5.68
N TRP A 49 -1.74 8.15 4.50
CA TRP A 49 -1.46 9.47 3.96
C TRP A 49 -2.59 9.90 3.01
N SER A 50 -2.79 11.20 2.84
CA SER A 50 -3.75 11.78 1.90
C SER A 50 -3.15 13.01 1.25
N ASP A 51 -3.35 13.17 -0.06
CA ASP A 51 -2.89 14.29 -0.88
C ASP A 51 -3.93 14.61 -1.97
N GLY A 52 -4.69 15.68 -1.77
CA GLY A 52 -5.78 16.11 -2.64
C GLY A 52 -6.85 15.02 -2.84
N VAL A 53 -6.93 14.49 -4.06
CA VAL A 53 -7.86 13.42 -4.46
C VAL A 53 -7.26 12.02 -4.33
N THR A 54 -5.99 11.92 -3.94
CA THR A 54 -5.26 10.65 -3.80
C THR A 54 -4.92 10.35 -2.37
N PHE A 55 -4.93 9.09 -1.99
CA PHE A 55 -4.61 8.68 -0.63
C PHE A 55 -4.10 7.25 -0.59
N GLY A 56 -3.25 6.98 0.39
CA GLY A 56 -2.72 5.66 0.65
C GLY A 56 -3.46 5.01 1.81
N VAL A 57 -3.82 3.74 1.65
CA VAL A 57 -4.43 2.96 2.71
C VAL A 57 -3.59 1.74 3.03
N GLN A 58 -3.55 1.38 4.31
CA GLN A 58 -2.93 0.18 4.83
C GLN A 58 -4.02 -0.81 5.23
N THR A 59 -3.94 -2.04 4.71
CA THR A 59 -4.85 -3.11 5.06
C THR A 59 -4.34 -3.87 6.29
N ARG A 60 -5.25 -4.37 7.11
CA ARG A 60 -4.89 -5.23 8.25
C ARG A 60 -4.42 -6.61 7.78
N GLU A 61 -5.09 -7.14 6.77
CA GLU A 61 -4.80 -8.44 6.15
C GLU A 61 -3.94 -8.27 4.89
N LYS A 62 -3.20 -9.33 4.53
CA LYS A 62 -2.44 -9.35 3.29
C LYS A 62 -3.40 -9.37 2.10
N LEU A 63 -3.20 -8.47 1.16
CA LEU A 63 -3.93 -8.45 -0.10
C LEU A 63 -3.33 -9.47 -1.07
N ASP A 64 -4.18 -10.31 -1.67
CA ASP A 64 -3.80 -11.07 -2.86
C ASP A 64 -3.80 -10.15 -4.08
N VAL A 65 -2.60 -9.67 -4.43
CA VAL A 65 -2.37 -8.76 -5.55
C VAL A 65 -2.84 -9.37 -6.88
N LYS A 66 -2.71 -10.70 -7.07
CA LYS A 66 -3.13 -11.36 -8.31
C LYS A 66 -4.65 -11.33 -8.47
N ALA A 67 -5.36 -11.63 -7.38
CA ALA A 67 -6.82 -11.53 -7.35
C ALA A 67 -7.32 -10.08 -7.49
N MET A 68 -6.49 -9.07 -7.18
CA MET A 68 -6.85 -7.65 -7.37
C MET A 68 -6.67 -7.15 -8.79
N THR A 69 -5.62 -7.59 -9.49
CA THR A 69 -5.32 -7.12 -10.85
C THR A 69 -6.06 -7.91 -11.93
N ASN A 70 -6.41 -9.18 -11.65
CA ASN A 70 -7.15 -10.03 -12.59
C ASN A 70 -8.58 -10.30 -12.07
N PRO A 71 -9.61 -9.60 -12.58
CA PRO A 71 -10.99 -9.84 -12.18
C PRO A 71 -11.51 -11.22 -12.63
N ALA A 72 -10.90 -11.85 -13.64
CA ALA A 72 -11.25 -13.21 -14.05
C ALA A 72 -10.71 -14.28 -13.08
N ALA A 73 -9.57 -14.02 -12.42
CA ALA A 73 -9.02 -14.93 -11.41
C ALA A 73 -9.90 -15.04 -10.16
N ALA A 74 -10.69 -14.00 -9.85
CA ALA A 74 -11.70 -14.04 -8.79
C ALA A 74 -12.90 -14.94 -9.17
N GLY A 75 -13.11 -15.22 -10.46
CA GLY A 75 -14.12 -16.15 -10.97
C GLY A 75 -13.59 -17.54 -11.31
N SER A 76 -12.26 -17.75 -11.38
CA SER A 76 -11.67 -19.05 -11.76
C SER A 76 -11.51 -20.03 -10.60
N SER A 77 -11.79 -19.63 -9.36
CA SER A 77 -11.96 -20.56 -8.23
C SER A 77 -13.39 -21.13 -8.13
N LEU A 78 -14.25 -20.83 -9.11
CA LEU A 78 -15.59 -21.39 -9.27
C LEU A 78 -15.63 -22.34 -10.48
N ALA A 79 -14.83 -23.40 -10.43
CA ALA A 79 -14.97 -24.52 -11.36
C ALA A 79 -14.93 -25.84 -10.59
N LEU A 80 -15.97 -26.06 -9.78
CA LEU A 80 -16.54 -27.36 -9.41
C LEU A 80 -17.99 -27.12 -8.94
N GLN A 81 -18.88 -27.08 -9.96
CA GLN A 81 -20.32 -27.42 -10.11
C GLN A 81 -21.16 -27.93 -8.89
N PRO A 82 -22.52 -28.08 -8.97
CA PRO A 82 -23.52 -27.63 -9.97
C PRO A 82 -24.82 -26.99 -9.40
N GLN A 83 -25.47 -26.14 -10.22
CA GLN A 83 -26.93 -26.04 -10.44
C GLN A 83 -27.91 -25.95 -9.24
N ARG A 84 -28.54 -24.77 -9.05
CA ARG A 84 -30.02 -24.62 -9.10
C ARG A 84 -30.51 -23.16 -9.06
N SER A 85 -31.24 -22.83 -10.13
CA SER A 85 -32.45 -21.99 -10.23
C SER A 85 -32.54 -20.64 -9.52
N SER A 86 -32.82 -19.64 -10.35
CA SER A 86 -33.61 -18.42 -10.11
C SER A 86 -34.41 -18.36 -8.81
N ALA A 87 -34.12 -17.35 -7.99
CA ALA A 87 -35.07 -16.33 -7.51
C ALA A 87 -34.49 -15.65 -6.26
N GLU A 88 -34.96 -14.43 -6.04
CA GLU A 88 -35.02 -13.76 -4.73
C GLU A 88 -33.82 -12.92 -4.28
N PHE A 89 -33.95 -11.62 -4.54
CA PHE A 89 -33.35 -10.56 -3.76
C PHE A 89 -33.78 -10.70 -2.28
N ALA A 90 -32.83 -11.01 -1.40
CA ALA A 90 -32.96 -10.77 0.04
C ALA A 90 -31.58 -10.41 0.65
N PRO A 91 -31.49 -9.40 1.54
CA PRO A 91 -30.23 -8.98 2.12
C PRO A 91 -29.89 -9.88 3.32
N ALA A 92 -28.99 -10.84 3.12
CA ALA A 92 -28.52 -11.72 4.19
C ALA A 92 -27.21 -11.19 4.79
N ALA A 93 -27.30 -10.87 6.08
CA ALA A 93 -26.18 -10.54 6.93
C ALA A 93 -25.18 -11.70 7.04
N ARG A 94 -23.89 -11.32 6.95
CA ARG A 94 -22.75 -11.84 7.74
C ARG A 94 -22.61 -13.38 7.86
N SER A 95 -21.76 -13.92 6.99
CA SER A 95 -21.01 -15.16 7.23
C SER A 95 -19.51 -14.90 7.03
N TYR A 96 -18.81 -14.58 8.13
CA TYR A 96 -17.35 -14.49 8.17
C TYR A 96 -16.83 -15.80 8.77
N VAL A 97 -16.74 -16.86 7.97
CA VAL A 97 -16.11 -18.13 8.37
C VAL A 97 -15.44 -18.77 7.16
N GLY A 98 -14.14 -19.04 7.30
CA GLY A 98 -13.49 -20.16 6.62
C GLY A 98 -12.69 -19.82 5.37
N GLY A 99 -11.37 -19.71 5.53
CA GLY A 99 -10.44 -19.60 4.41
C GLY A 99 -8.97 -19.58 4.81
N LEU A 100 -8.57 -20.43 5.76
CA LEU A 100 -7.19 -20.90 5.84
C LEU A 100 -6.87 -21.63 4.52
N HIS A 101 -5.61 -21.52 4.06
CA HIS A 101 -5.01 -22.11 2.84
C HIS A 101 -4.93 -21.22 1.59
N ALA A 102 -3.86 -20.43 1.51
CA ALA A 102 -2.93 -20.41 0.35
C ALA A 102 -1.68 -19.54 0.66
N GLY A 103 -0.98 -19.86 1.76
CA GLY A 103 0.40 -19.41 1.92
C GLY A 103 1.30 -20.30 1.06
N ALA A 104 1.98 -19.73 0.05
CA ALA A 104 3.22 -20.27 -0.55
C ALA A 104 3.78 -19.48 -1.74
N ALA A 105 3.12 -18.42 -2.27
CA ALA A 105 3.58 -17.80 -3.53
C ALA A 105 3.92 -16.30 -3.47
N SER A 106 4.01 -15.70 -2.28
CA SER A 106 4.18 -14.24 -2.15
C SER A 106 5.27 -13.84 -1.15
N GLU A 107 6.42 -14.51 -1.20
CA GLU A 107 7.62 -14.11 -0.45
C GLU A 107 8.59 -13.23 -1.26
N ALA A 108 8.43 -13.15 -2.59
CA ALA A 108 9.46 -12.53 -3.44
C ALA A 108 9.38 -11.00 -3.60
N THR A 109 8.37 -10.32 -3.04
CA THR A 109 8.13 -8.88 -3.34
C THR A 109 8.31 -7.95 -2.14
N GLY A 110 8.46 -8.48 -0.93
CA GLY A 110 8.71 -7.68 0.28
C GLY A 110 10.14 -7.13 0.39
N HIS A 111 11.12 -7.85 -0.14
CA HIS A 111 12.53 -7.52 0.06
C HIS A 111 13.05 -6.39 -0.84
N ARG A 112 12.46 -6.16 -2.03
CA ARG A 112 12.96 -5.14 -2.97
C ARG A 112 12.80 -3.70 -2.44
N LEU A 113 11.75 -3.44 -1.66
CA LEU A 113 11.52 -2.12 -1.04
C LEU A 113 12.44 -1.89 0.17
N GLN A 114 12.75 -2.95 0.93
CA GLN A 114 13.66 -2.87 2.07
C GLN A 114 15.08 -2.54 1.62
N TYR A 115 15.57 -3.16 0.54
CA TYR A 115 16.91 -2.86 0.02
C TYR A 115 17.03 -1.45 -0.53
N LEU A 116 15.98 -0.90 -1.16
CA LEU A 116 15.98 0.49 -1.61
C LEU A 116 16.03 1.48 -0.45
N ALA A 117 15.26 1.25 0.62
CA ALA A 117 15.28 2.10 1.80
C ALA A 117 16.64 2.09 2.50
N ILE A 118 17.25 0.90 2.68
CA ILE A 118 18.58 0.77 3.28
C ILE A 118 19.64 1.44 2.38
N GLY A 119 19.59 1.21 1.06
CA GLY A 119 20.49 1.84 0.10
C GLY A 119 20.44 3.36 0.15
N PHE A 120 19.24 3.94 0.26
CA PHE A 120 19.06 5.39 0.38
C PHE A 120 19.66 5.94 1.69
N VAL A 121 19.46 5.26 2.82
CA VAL A 121 20.02 5.69 4.12
C VAL A 121 21.54 5.65 4.09
N VAL A 122 22.15 4.58 3.55
CA VAL A 122 23.61 4.45 3.44
C VAL A 122 24.18 5.52 2.51
N LEU A 123 23.57 5.72 1.34
CA LEU A 123 24.00 6.74 0.39
C LEU A 123 23.91 8.15 0.98
N PHE A 124 22.80 8.45 1.66
CA PHE A 124 22.62 9.74 2.32
C PHE A 124 23.67 9.98 3.40
N ALA A 125 23.92 8.99 4.27
CA ALA A 125 24.95 9.09 5.30
C ALA A 125 26.36 9.29 4.71
N ALA A 126 26.69 8.61 3.61
CA ALA A 126 27.98 8.75 2.93
C ALA A 126 28.15 10.14 2.30
N ILE A 127 27.14 10.63 1.58
CA ILE A 127 27.17 11.97 0.96
C ILE A 127 27.29 13.04 2.06
N PHE A 128 26.47 12.94 3.10
CA PHE A 128 26.46 13.92 4.18
C PHE A 128 27.80 13.95 4.93
N GLY A 129 28.39 12.77 5.22
CA GLY A 129 29.71 12.67 5.82
C GLY A 129 30.82 13.26 4.94
N ALA A 130 30.77 13.02 3.63
CA ALA A 130 31.74 13.57 2.68
C ALA A 130 31.67 15.10 2.59
N LEU A 131 30.45 15.67 2.60
CA LEU A 131 30.25 17.12 2.60
C LEU A 131 30.83 17.76 3.88
N LEU A 132 30.52 17.21 5.04
CA LEU A 132 31.08 17.69 6.32
C LEU A 132 32.60 17.61 6.36
N ALA A 133 33.19 16.50 5.88
CA ALA A 133 34.64 16.36 5.82
C ALA A 133 35.27 17.38 4.87
N HIS A 134 34.64 17.65 3.73
CA HIS A 134 35.11 18.64 2.77
C HIS A 134 35.07 20.06 3.34
N ASP A 135 34.00 20.41 4.05
CA ASP A 135 33.84 21.72 4.71
C ASP A 135 34.90 21.92 5.82
N LEU A 136 35.19 20.88 6.61
CA LEU A 136 36.22 20.94 7.64
C LEU A 136 37.63 21.09 7.04
N LEU A 137 37.94 20.33 5.99
CA LEU A 137 39.26 20.37 5.35
C LEU A 137 39.49 21.69 4.59
N SER A 138 38.45 22.17 3.89
CA SER A 138 38.49 23.45 3.18
C SER A 138 38.53 24.65 4.15
N GLY A 139 37.83 24.57 5.28
CA GLY A 139 37.94 25.54 6.37
C GLY A 139 39.34 25.60 6.97
N LEU A 140 39.93 24.44 7.27
CA LEU A 140 41.26 24.35 7.88
C LEU A 140 42.36 24.91 6.96
N SER A 141 42.34 24.55 5.67
CA SER A 141 43.32 25.03 4.69
C SER A 141 43.30 26.55 4.52
N ARG A 142 42.10 27.17 4.57
CA ARG A 142 41.94 28.63 4.56
C ARG A 142 42.47 29.29 5.83
N ALA A 143 42.26 28.66 6.99
CA ALA A 143 42.77 29.18 8.26
C ALA A 143 44.31 29.18 8.30
N VAL A 144 44.94 28.09 7.85
CA VAL A 144 46.41 27.96 7.82
C VAL A 144 47.05 28.96 6.86
N THR A 145 46.47 29.13 5.66
CA THR A 145 46.99 30.11 4.67
C THR A 145 46.87 31.56 5.14
N THR A 146 45.88 31.87 5.98
CA THR A 146 45.74 33.21 6.58
C THR A 146 46.76 33.44 7.70
N ALA A 147 47.10 32.40 8.48
CA ALA A 147 48.05 32.51 9.59
C ALA A 147 49.53 32.60 9.15
N MET A 148 49.84 32.17 7.93
CA MET A 148 51.20 32.23 7.36
C MET A 148 51.52 33.54 6.62
N ARG A 149 50.57 34.47 6.53
CA ARG A 149 50.71 35.74 5.80
C ARG A 149 50.83 36.91 6.77
#